data_AF-A0A7C6ELS3-F1
#
_entry.id   AF-A0A7C6ELS3-F1
#
_cell.length_a   1.000
_cell.length_b   1.000
_cell.length_c   1.000
_cell.angle_alpha   90.00
_cell.angle_beta   90.00
_cell.angle_gamma   90.00
#
_symmetry.space_group_name_H-M   'P 1'
#
loop_
_entity.id
_entity.type
_entity.pdbx_description
1 polymer ?
#
loop_
_entity_poly.entity_id
_entity_poly.type
_entity_poly.pdbx_seq_one_letter_code
_entity_poly.pdbx_strand_id
1 'polypeptide(L)'
;MKTSADYKNQGVSLIIVVLVMAFLFSVGLLLLSITGTGPRIAGNVRFYQEAFNAAEAGFDASWVAIENNLADGLWVSFSDHYLQQPAGIDLPSQPTYFRRLTDEQILNYIDPEGDGTANLNNVLFCNQTYVPTGSGPDDPRYTYTCFLINDEAETAEDATDALLICIGVIRAGNKILATARLEVLLAVERGA
;
A
#
# COMPACT_ATOMS: atom_id res chain seq x y z
N MET A 1 -6.19 2.54 76.92
CA MET A 1 -7.15 3.64 76.68
C MET A 1 -6.71 4.35 75.41
N LYS A 2 -7.29 3.99 74.25
CA LYS A 2 -6.97 4.63 72.96
C LYS A 2 -7.72 5.95 72.85
N THR A 3 -7.00 7.04 72.66
CA THR A 3 -7.57 8.39 72.54
C THR A 3 -8.19 8.60 71.17
N SER A 4 -9.21 9.47 71.07
CA SER A 4 -9.98 9.75 69.84
C SER A 4 -9.16 10.24 68.63
N ALA A 5 -7.87 10.54 68.82
CA ALA A 5 -6.93 10.84 67.74
C ALA A 5 -6.53 9.59 66.92
N ASP A 6 -6.55 8.40 67.53
CA ASP A 6 -6.10 7.15 66.90
C ASP A 6 -7.09 6.66 65.82
N TYR A 7 -8.39 6.91 66.01
CA TYR A 7 -9.44 6.60 65.03
C TYR A 7 -9.40 7.52 63.79
N LYS A 8 -8.94 8.78 63.95
CA LYS A 8 -8.78 9.74 62.85
C LYS A 8 -7.68 9.31 61.88
N ASN A 9 -6.64 8.63 62.35
CA ASN A 9 -5.53 8.16 61.52
C ASN A 9 -5.83 6.83 60.79
N GLN A 10 -6.74 6.00 61.31
CA GLN A 10 -7.11 4.72 60.68
C GLN A 10 -7.94 4.90 59.40
N GLY A 11 -8.83 5.91 59.36
CA GLY A 11 -9.58 6.24 58.14
C GLY A 11 -8.71 6.84 57.03
N VAL A 12 -7.73 7.68 57.41
CA VAL A 12 -6.80 8.32 56.46
C VAL A 12 -5.87 7.29 55.82
N SER A 13 -5.41 6.29 56.57
CA SER A 13 -4.57 5.21 56.02
C SER A 13 -5.30 4.40 54.93
N LEU A 14 -6.57 4.06 55.15
CA LEU A 14 -7.38 3.35 54.16
C LEU A 14 -7.56 4.18 52.87
N ILE A 15 -7.83 5.48 53.01
CA ILE A 15 -8.00 6.40 51.87
C ILE A 15 -6.73 6.47 51.03
N ILE A 16 -5.56 6.56 51.68
CA ILE A 16 -4.26 6.58 51.00
C ILE A 16 -4.04 5.28 50.21
N VAL A 17 -4.35 4.12 50.81
CA VAL A 17 -4.19 2.82 50.12
C VAL A 17 -5.10 2.73 48.90
N VAL A 18 -6.36 3.17 49.00
CA VAL A 18 -7.29 3.17 47.87
C VAL A 18 -6.81 4.09 46.74
N LEU A 19 -6.29 5.28 47.07
CA LEU A 19 -5.72 6.19 46.08
C LEU A 19 -4.48 5.61 45.38
N VAL A 20 -3.59 4.99 46.14
CA VAL A 20 -2.39 4.32 45.58
C VAL A 20 -2.79 3.14 44.70
N MET A 21 -3.76 2.32 45.13
CA MET A 21 -4.28 1.23 44.30
C MET A 21 -4.93 1.74 43.02
N ALA A 22 -5.76 2.78 43.09
CA ALA A 22 -6.40 3.37 41.91
C ALA A 22 -5.36 3.94 40.92
N PHE A 23 -4.31 4.58 41.43
CA PHE A 23 -3.20 5.06 40.63
C PHE A 23 -2.44 3.91 39.96
N LEU A 24 -2.02 2.89 40.73
CA LEU A 24 -1.30 1.73 40.20
C LEU A 24 -2.14 0.94 39.18
N PHE A 25 -3.45 0.83 39.40
CA PHE A 25 -4.37 0.21 38.45
C PHE A 25 -4.44 0.98 37.13
N SER A 26 -4.51 2.31 37.19
CA SER A 26 -4.54 3.17 36.00
C SER A 26 -3.23 3.06 35.20
N VAL A 27 -2.08 3.07 35.88
CA VAL A 27 -0.77 2.85 35.25
C VAL A 27 -0.68 1.44 34.63
N GLY A 28 -1.21 0.42 35.30
CA GLY A 28 -1.27 -0.95 34.79
C GLY A 28 -2.06 -1.05 33.48
N LEU A 29 -3.25 -0.42 33.41
CA LEU A 29 -4.06 -0.39 32.19
C LEU A 29 -3.35 0.36 31.05
N LEU A 30 -2.69 1.48 31.35
CA LEU A 30 -1.92 2.23 30.37
C LEU A 30 -0.77 1.40 29.79
N LEU A 31 -0.01 0.71 30.64
CA LEU A 31 1.09 -0.16 30.21
C LEU A 31 0.62 -1.34 29.36
N LEU A 32 -0.52 -1.95 29.72
CA LEU A 32 -1.13 -3.01 28.91
C LEU A 32 -1.56 -2.50 27.52
N SER A 33 -2.10 -1.29 27.44
CA SER A 33 -2.49 -0.65 26.17
C SER A 33 -1.29 -0.40 25.26
N ILE A 34 -0.21 0.20 25.79
CA ILE A 34 1.03 0.48 25.04
C ILE A 34 1.72 -0.82 24.59
N THR A 35 1.71 -1.85 25.46
CA THR A 35 2.33 -3.14 25.12
C THR A 35 1.52 -3.89 24.06
N GLY A 36 0.19 -3.73 24.04
CA GLY A 36 -0.68 -4.30 23.01
C GLY A 36 -0.55 -3.63 21.64
N THR A 37 -0.22 -2.33 21.58
CA THR A 37 -0.03 -1.61 20.31
C THR A 37 1.32 -1.89 19.65
N GLY A 38 2.37 -2.19 20.42
CA GLY A 38 3.71 -2.49 19.88
C GLY A 38 3.76 -3.60 18.82
N PRO A 39 3.27 -4.83 19.09
CA PRO A 39 3.25 -5.92 18.12
C PRO A 39 2.40 -5.63 16.88
N ARG A 40 1.30 -4.87 17.02
CA ARG A 40 0.44 -4.49 15.90
C ARG A 40 1.13 -3.52 14.95
N ILE A 41 1.88 -2.54 15.48
CA ILE A 41 2.64 -1.58 14.67
C ILE A 41 3.79 -2.29 13.96
N ALA A 42 4.55 -3.14 14.67
CA ALA A 42 5.68 -3.87 14.07
C ALA A 42 5.26 -4.85 12.96
N GLY A 43 4.14 -5.57 13.16
CA GLY A 43 3.58 -6.44 12.12
C GLY A 43 3.12 -5.67 10.89
N ASN A 44 2.49 -4.51 11.10
CA ASN A 44 2.03 -3.66 10.00
C ASN A 44 3.20 -3.09 9.19
N VAL A 45 4.26 -2.61 9.85
CA VAL A 45 5.47 -2.09 9.20
C VAL A 45 6.14 -3.15 8.33
N ARG A 46 6.20 -4.40 8.79
CA ARG A 46 6.74 -5.50 7.99
C ARG A 46 5.94 -5.74 6.72
N PHE A 47 4.61 -5.80 6.81
CA PHE A 47 3.77 -6.01 5.62
C PHE A 47 3.86 -4.84 4.63
N TYR A 48 4.00 -3.61 5.12
CA TYR A 48 4.27 -2.46 4.24
C TYR A 48 5.62 -2.56 3.53
N GLN A 49 6.68 -2.97 4.23
CA GLN A 49 7.99 -3.17 3.60
C GLN A 49 7.92 -4.28 2.53
N GLU A 50 7.24 -5.38 2.84
CA GLU A 50 7.04 -6.47 1.89
C GLU A 50 6.21 -6.02 0.67
N ALA A 51 5.17 -5.20 0.87
CA ALA A 51 4.38 -4.61 -0.22
C ALA A 51 5.23 -3.64 -1.05
N PHE A 52 6.09 -2.84 -0.43
CA PHE A 52 7.00 -1.93 -1.11
C PHE A 52 7.99 -2.69 -1.99
N ASN A 53 8.61 -3.76 -1.47
CA ASN A 53 9.49 -4.62 -2.25
C ASN A 53 8.76 -5.26 -3.45
N ALA A 54 7.47 -5.60 -3.29
CA ALA A 54 6.65 -6.09 -4.39
C ALA A 54 6.43 -5.01 -5.47
N ALA A 55 6.16 -3.77 -5.06
CA ALA A 55 6.01 -2.65 -5.98
C ALA A 55 7.31 -2.36 -6.74
N GLU A 56 8.46 -2.44 -6.06
CA GLU A 56 9.80 -2.27 -6.65
C GLU A 56 10.10 -3.37 -7.69
N ALA A 57 9.78 -4.63 -7.38
CA ALA A 57 9.89 -5.72 -8.36
C ALA A 57 9.00 -5.47 -9.60
N GLY A 58 7.81 -4.90 -9.40
CA GLY A 58 6.93 -4.49 -10.49
C GLY A 58 7.49 -3.34 -11.32
N PHE A 59 8.18 -2.38 -10.68
CA PHE A 59 8.89 -1.31 -11.37
C PHE A 59 10.01 -1.87 -12.24
N ASP A 60 10.88 -2.73 -11.70
CA ASP A 60 11.99 -3.33 -12.44
C ASP A 60 11.49 -4.14 -13.65
N ALA A 61 10.43 -4.94 -13.46
CA ALA A 61 9.82 -5.71 -14.54
C ALA A 61 9.20 -4.82 -15.62
N SER A 62 8.49 -3.75 -15.20
CA SER A 62 7.88 -2.78 -16.12
C SER A 62 8.93 -1.99 -16.89
N TRP A 63 10.00 -1.56 -16.22
CA TRP A 63 11.11 -0.85 -16.84
C TRP A 63 11.72 -1.68 -17.97
N VAL A 64 12.09 -2.94 -17.69
CA VAL A 64 12.68 -3.84 -18.70
C VAL A 64 11.71 -4.10 -19.85
N ALA A 65 10.42 -4.30 -19.57
CA ALA A 65 9.41 -4.52 -20.60
C ALA A 65 9.24 -3.30 -21.51
N ILE A 66 9.16 -2.10 -20.93
CA ILE A 66 9.03 -0.84 -21.67
C ILE A 66 10.29 -0.57 -22.50
N GLU A 67 11.48 -0.72 -21.91
CA GLU A 67 12.76 -0.52 -22.59
C GLU A 67 12.90 -1.46 -23.79
N ASN A 68 12.57 -2.74 -23.63
CA ASN A 68 12.58 -3.69 -24.74
C ASN A 68 11.59 -3.31 -25.84
N ASN A 69 10.36 -2.92 -25.49
CA ASN A 69 9.35 -2.50 -26.48
C ASN A 69 9.79 -1.26 -27.27
N LEU A 70 10.44 -0.29 -26.62
CA LEU A 70 10.99 0.89 -27.28
C LEU A 70 12.21 0.53 -28.14
N ALA A 71 13.12 -0.31 -27.64
CA ALA A 71 14.32 -0.74 -28.36
C ALA A 71 14.02 -1.59 -29.60
N ASP A 72 13.00 -2.46 -29.53
CA ASP A 72 12.54 -3.29 -30.64
C ASP A 72 11.67 -2.50 -31.64
N GLY A 73 11.37 -1.22 -31.35
CA GLY A 73 10.52 -0.36 -32.17
C GLY A 73 9.05 -0.76 -32.18
N LEU A 74 8.63 -1.59 -31.23
CA LEU A 74 7.22 -1.94 -31.02
C LEU A 74 6.44 -0.74 -30.47
N TRP A 75 7.09 0.05 -29.60
CA TRP A 75 6.55 1.30 -29.06
C TRP A 75 7.33 2.48 -29.63
N VAL A 76 6.60 3.51 -30.08
CA VAL A 76 7.19 4.77 -30.59
C VAL A 76 6.98 5.92 -29.58
N SER A 77 5.95 5.80 -28.74
CA SER A 77 5.51 6.75 -27.73
C SER A 77 4.66 6.02 -26.69
N PHE A 78 4.28 6.71 -25.61
CA PHE A 78 3.40 6.14 -24.58
C PHE A 78 1.89 6.33 -24.88
N SER A 79 1.54 7.12 -25.89
CA SER A 79 0.16 7.55 -26.23
C SER A 79 -0.90 6.46 -26.27
N ASP A 80 -0.56 5.27 -26.78
CA ASP A 80 -1.52 4.16 -26.92
C ASP A 80 -1.45 3.15 -25.76
N HIS A 81 -0.62 3.41 -24.75
CA HIS A 81 -0.32 2.49 -23.65
C HIS A 81 -0.80 2.96 -22.28
N TYR A 82 -1.51 4.10 -22.22
CA TYR A 82 -2.11 4.59 -21.00
C TYR A 82 -3.36 3.81 -20.60
N LEU A 83 -3.55 3.62 -19.29
CA LEU A 83 -4.78 3.12 -18.72
C LEU A 83 -5.81 4.26 -18.67
N GLN A 84 -6.81 4.20 -19.53
CA GLN A 84 -7.90 5.19 -19.61
C GLN A 84 -9.23 4.68 -19.05
N GLN A 85 -9.23 3.44 -18.52
CA GLN A 85 -10.40 2.80 -17.94
C GLN A 85 -10.16 2.51 -16.45
N PRO A 86 -11.17 2.70 -15.58
CA PRO A 86 -12.47 3.34 -15.83
C PRO A 86 -12.31 4.79 -16.29
N ALA A 87 -13.31 5.32 -17.00
CA ALA A 87 -13.24 6.65 -17.59
C ALA A 87 -12.86 7.72 -16.54
N GLY A 88 -11.85 8.52 -16.86
CA GLY A 88 -11.32 9.58 -16.00
C GLY A 88 -10.37 9.12 -14.91
N ILE A 89 -9.84 7.89 -14.97
CA ILE A 89 -8.80 7.41 -14.05
C ILE A 89 -7.51 8.25 -14.13
N ASP A 90 -7.23 8.84 -15.28
CA ASP A 90 -6.10 9.70 -15.62
C ASP A 90 -6.42 11.21 -15.47
N LEU A 91 -7.68 11.60 -15.25
CA LEU A 91 -8.12 13.00 -15.22
C LEU A 91 -8.22 13.56 -13.79
N PRO A 92 -7.38 14.52 -13.36
CA PRO A 92 -7.41 15.09 -12.01
C PRO A 92 -8.76 15.70 -11.58
N SER A 93 -9.57 16.20 -12.52
CA SER A 93 -10.89 16.75 -12.21
C SER A 93 -11.90 15.67 -11.80
N GLN A 94 -11.72 14.42 -12.25
CA GLN A 94 -12.70 13.35 -12.10
C GLN A 94 -12.64 12.66 -10.73
N PRO A 95 -13.77 12.16 -10.20
CA PRO A 95 -13.77 11.41 -8.95
C PRO A 95 -13.08 10.04 -9.08
N THR A 96 -12.98 9.52 -10.30
CA THR A 96 -12.31 8.26 -10.64
C THR A 96 -10.79 8.39 -10.76
N TYR A 97 -10.23 9.60 -10.63
CA TYR A 97 -8.80 9.84 -10.71
C TYR A 97 -8.02 8.93 -9.77
N PHE A 98 -6.96 8.26 -10.26
CA PHE A 98 -6.26 7.21 -9.52
C PHE A 98 -5.70 7.67 -8.16
N ARG A 99 -5.28 8.95 -8.02
CA ARG A 99 -4.82 9.50 -6.72
C ARG A 99 -5.95 9.75 -5.71
N ARG A 100 -7.21 9.74 -6.16
CA ARG A 100 -8.41 9.82 -5.30
C ARG A 100 -8.93 8.44 -4.91
N LEU A 101 -8.40 7.37 -5.51
CA LEU A 101 -8.78 5.99 -5.27
C LEU A 101 -7.76 5.27 -4.37
N THR A 102 -8.27 4.39 -3.51
CA THR A 102 -7.40 3.46 -2.77
C THR A 102 -6.80 2.41 -3.71
N ASP A 103 -5.67 1.82 -3.32
CA ASP A 103 -5.06 0.73 -4.09
C ASP A 103 -6.06 -0.40 -4.34
N GLU A 104 -6.83 -0.78 -3.34
CA GLU A 104 -7.86 -1.82 -3.46
C GLU A 104 -8.94 -1.48 -4.48
N GLN A 105 -9.37 -0.21 -4.55
CA GLN A 105 -10.34 0.22 -5.55
C GLN A 105 -9.77 0.14 -6.96
N ILE A 106 -8.53 0.59 -7.18
CA ILE A 106 -7.87 0.49 -8.48
C ILE A 106 -7.73 -0.97 -8.90
N LEU A 107 -7.23 -1.83 -7.99
CA LEU A 107 -7.07 -3.26 -8.27
C LEU A 107 -8.40 -3.92 -8.60
N ASN A 108 -9.48 -3.58 -7.90
CA ASN A 108 -10.82 -4.10 -8.20
C ASN A 108 -11.40 -3.56 -9.52
N TYR A 109 -10.96 -2.39 -10.01
CA TYR A 109 -11.33 -1.93 -11.36
C TYR A 109 -10.56 -2.70 -12.44
N ILE A 110 -9.29 -3.02 -12.19
CA ILE A 110 -8.43 -3.75 -13.10
C ILE A 110 -8.83 -5.22 -13.20
N ASP A 111 -9.05 -5.87 -12.07
CA ASP A 111 -9.41 -7.29 -11.95
C ASP A 111 -10.60 -7.44 -10.97
N PRO A 112 -11.82 -7.08 -11.39
CA PRO A 112 -13.04 -7.26 -10.61
C PRO A 112 -13.36 -8.73 -10.30
N GLU A 113 -12.89 -9.68 -11.11
CA GLU A 113 -13.16 -11.11 -10.93
C GLU A 113 -12.19 -11.76 -9.94
N GLY A 114 -11.04 -11.13 -9.69
CA GLY A 114 -9.99 -11.60 -8.81
C GLY A 114 -9.29 -12.86 -9.33
N ASP A 115 -9.28 -13.04 -10.66
CA ASP A 115 -8.72 -14.24 -11.31
C ASP A 115 -7.23 -14.08 -11.66
N GLY A 116 -6.65 -12.91 -11.39
CA GLY A 116 -5.26 -12.58 -11.69
C GLY A 116 -5.02 -12.08 -13.11
N THR A 117 -6.08 -11.87 -13.89
CA THR A 117 -6.02 -11.32 -15.24
C THR A 117 -6.68 -9.95 -15.27
N ALA A 118 -6.07 -8.99 -15.97
CA ALA A 118 -6.69 -7.69 -16.15
C ALA A 118 -7.91 -7.81 -17.07
N ASN A 119 -9.05 -7.29 -16.62
CA ASN A 119 -10.24 -7.07 -17.45
C ASN A 119 -10.17 -5.75 -18.24
N LEU A 120 -9.15 -4.93 -17.97
CA LEU A 120 -8.88 -3.67 -18.65
C LEU A 120 -7.72 -3.82 -19.63
N ASN A 121 -7.78 -3.07 -20.74
CA ASN A 121 -6.65 -2.94 -21.65
C ASN A 121 -5.55 -2.05 -21.04
N ASN A 122 -4.35 -2.12 -21.59
CA ASN A 122 -3.21 -1.25 -21.23
C ASN A 122 -2.75 -1.39 -19.76
N VAL A 123 -2.98 -2.56 -19.17
CA VAL A 123 -2.33 -2.99 -17.94
C VAL A 123 -1.08 -3.78 -18.32
N LEU A 124 0.09 -3.34 -17.86
CA LEU A 124 1.37 -3.98 -18.21
C LEU A 124 1.50 -5.34 -17.53
N PHE A 125 1.18 -5.37 -16.24
CA PHE A 125 1.22 -6.57 -15.42
C PHE A 125 0.03 -6.55 -14.47
N CYS A 126 -0.71 -7.65 -14.42
CA CYS A 126 -1.81 -7.84 -13.49
C CYS A 126 -1.46 -8.97 -12.52
N ASN A 127 -1.54 -8.66 -11.22
CA ASN A 127 -1.40 -9.61 -10.11
C ASN A 127 -0.22 -10.60 -10.24
N GLN A 128 0.91 -10.14 -10.79
CA GLN A 128 2.08 -10.97 -11.05
C GLN A 128 2.81 -11.29 -9.77
N THR A 129 3.18 -12.54 -9.59
CA THR A 129 4.01 -13.01 -8.48
C THR A 129 5.49 -12.73 -8.74
N TYR A 130 6.27 -12.47 -7.69
CA TYR A 130 7.71 -12.19 -7.84
C TYR A 130 8.64 -12.95 -6.90
N VAL A 131 8.10 -13.61 -5.86
CA VAL A 131 8.91 -14.33 -4.88
C VAL A 131 9.00 -15.80 -5.27
N PRO A 132 10.19 -16.31 -5.66
CA PRO A 132 10.34 -17.70 -6.05
C PRO A 132 10.20 -18.63 -4.85
N THR A 133 9.44 -19.71 -5.02
CA THR A 133 9.32 -20.80 -4.03
C THR A 133 10.36 -21.91 -4.23
N GLY A 134 11.26 -21.73 -5.20
CA GLY A 134 12.44 -22.57 -5.45
C GLY A 134 12.20 -23.81 -6.31
N SER A 135 10.98 -24.36 -6.36
CA SER A 135 10.66 -25.55 -7.20
C SER A 135 9.20 -25.65 -7.64
N GLY A 136 8.40 -24.61 -7.35
CA GLY A 136 6.99 -24.53 -7.71
C GLY A 136 6.62 -23.13 -8.21
N PRO A 137 5.32 -22.86 -8.44
CA PRO A 137 4.87 -21.51 -8.76
C PRO A 137 5.28 -20.53 -7.66
N ASP A 138 5.63 -19.32 -8.06
CA ASP A 138 5.99 -18.23 -7.15
C ASP A 138 4.89 -17.99 -6.12
N ASP A 139 5.26 -17.37 -5.00
CA ASP A 139 4.36 -17.23 -3.86
C ASP A 139 3.21 -16.25 -4.17
N PRO A 140 1.95 -16.72 -4.23
CA PRO A 140 0.79 -15.89 -4.59
C PRO A 140 0.44 -14.83 -3.54
N ARG A 141 1.12 -14.84 -2.39
CA ARG A 141 0.95 -13.81 -1.35
C ARG A 141 1.63 -12.49 -1.73
N TYR A 142 2.60 -12.53 -2.63
CA TYR A 142 3.49 -11.42 -2.95
C TYR A 142 3.32 -11.04 -4.42
N THR A 143 2.43 -10.10 -4.67
CA THR A 143 2.00 -9.76 -6.04
C THR A 143 2.17 -8.29 -6.36
N TYR A 144 2.35 -7.95 -7.63
CA TYR A 144 2.35 -6.58 -8.11
C TYR A 144 1.42 -6.37 -9.30
N THR A 145 0.98 -5.14 -9.52
CA THR A 145 0.20 -4.72 -10.68
C THR A 145 0.74 -3.39 -11.19
N CYS A 146 0.98 -3.28 -12.49
CA CYS A 146 1.64 -2.14 -13.11
C CYS A 146 0.87 -1.64 -14.33
N PHE A 147 0.75 -0.32 -14.46
CA PHE A 147 0.08 0.34 -15.58
C PHE A 147 0.60 1.77 -15.75
N LEU A 148 0.40 2.36 -16.93
CA LEU A 148 0.78 3.74 -17.23
C LEU A 148 -0.41 4.68 -17.12
N ILE A 149 -0.18 5.89 -16.63
CA ILE A 149 -1.14 6.99 -16.61
C ILE A 149 -0.55 8.16 -17.37
N ASN A 150 -1.38 8.81 -18.18
CA ASN A 150 -1.05 10.11 -18.76
C ASN A 150 -1.18 11.18 -17.66
N ASP A 151 -0.07 11.76 -17.21
CA ASP A 151 -0.06 12.82 -16.19
C ASP A 151 -0.49 14.19 -16.73
N GLU A 152 -0.60 14.31 -18.05
CA GLU A 152 -0.99 15.51 -18.79
C GLU A 152 -2.37 15.39 -19.45
N ALA A 153 -3.22 14.43 -19.04
CA ALA A 153 -4.51 14.15 -19.66
C ALA A 153 -5.50 15.35 -19.70
N GLU A 154 -5.29 16.40 -18.90
CA GLU A 154 -6.07 17.66 -18.92
C GLU A 154 -5.30 18.85 -19.51
N THR A 155 -4.04 18.67 -19.91
CA THR A 155 -3.16 19.69 -20.47
C THR A 155 -2.76 19.33 -21.91
N ALA A 156 -1.79 20.04 -22.49
CA ALA A 156 -1.26 19.68 -23.80
C ALA A 156 -0.43 18.41 -23.64
N GLU A 157 -0.91 17.30 -24.21
CA GLU A 157 -0.31 15.97 -24.08
C GLU A 157 1.09 15.89 -24.72
N ASP A 158 2.09 15.53 -23.93
CA ASP A 158 3.38 15.01 -24.34
C ASP A 158 3.35 13.47 -24.26
N ALA A 159 3.47 12.81 -25.42
CA ALA A 159 3.47 11.36 -25.50
C ALA A 159 4.87 10.74 -25.24
N THR A 160 5.86 11.56 -24.89
CA THR A 160 7.23 11.12 -24.59
C THR A 160 7.48 10.83 -23.13
N ASP A 161 6.56 11.22 -22.24
CA ASP A 161 6.55 10.84 -20.84
C ASP A 161 5.25 10.15 -20.41
N ALA A 162 5.34 9.48 -19.28
CA ALA A 162 4.25 8.71 -18.70
C ALA A 162 4.49 8.52 -17.21
N LEU A 163 3.40 8.49 -16.43
CA LEU A 163 3.46 8.12 -15.03
C LEU A 163 3.25 6.60 -14.89
N LEU A 164 4.32 5.87 -14.57
CA LEU A 164 4.25 4.45 -14.23
C LEU A 164 3.78 4.27 -12.79
N ILE A 165 2.67 3.55 -12.65
CA ILE A 165 2.10 3.18 -11.36
C ILE A 165 2.38 1.70 -11.11
N CYS A 166 3.06 1.40 -10.00
CA CYS A 166 3.30 0.02 -9.55
C CYS A 166 2.68 -0.16 -8.17
N ILE A 167 1.69 -1.06 -8.06
CA ILE A 167 1.03 -1.39 -6.80
C ILE A 167 1.50 -2.77 -6.35
N GLY A 168 2.25 -2.82 -5.26
CA GLY A 168 2.62 -4.03 -4.57
C GLY A 168 1.59 -4.41 -3.52
N VAL A 169 1.28 -5.70 -3.41
CA VAL A 169 0.20 -6.23 -2.55
C VAL A 169 0.71 -7.45 -1.80
N ILE A 170 0.50 -7.44 -0.48
CA ILE A 170 0.71 -8.60 0.39
C ILE A 170 -0.63 -9.16 0.81
N ARG A 171 -0.84 -10.47 0.58
CA ARG A 171 -2.10 -11.15 0.89
C ARG A 171 -1.91 -12.33 1.86
N ALA A 172 -2.98 -12.62 2.59
CA ALA A 172 -3.17 -13.89 3.28
C ALA A 172 -4.49 -14.50 2.81
N GLY A 173 -4.40 -15.44 1.86
CA GLY A 173 -5.56 -15.90 1.08
C GLY A 173 -6.12 -14.74 0.25
N ASN A 174 -7.43 -14.51 0.29
CA ASN A 174 -8.06 -13.42 -0.45
C ASN A 174 -7.96 -12.06 0.26
N LYS A 175 -7.47 -12.02 1.50
CA LYS A 175 -7.39 -10.79 2.28
C LYS A 175 -6.10 -10.04 1.99
N ILE A 176 -6.23 -8.77 1.61
CA ILE A 176 -5.10 -7.83 1.53
C ILE A 176 -4.66 -7.46 2.95
N LEU A 177 -3.38 -7.65 3.24
CA LEU A 177 -2.75 -7.30 4.51
C LEU A 177 -2.10 -5.91 4.44
N ALA A 178 -1.46 -5.59 3.31
CA ALA A 178 -0.88 -4.29 3.04
C ALA A 178 -0.76 -4.06 1.53
N THR A 179 -0.73 -2.79 1.15
CA THR A 179 -0.42 -2.32 -0.20
C THR A 179 0.65 -1.23 -0.13
N ALA A 180 1.42 -1.09 -1.20
CA ALA A 180 2.32 0.03 -1.42
C ALA A 180 2.25 0.45 -2.89
N ARG A 181 2.20 1.75 -3.14
CA ARG A 181 2.14 2.34 -4.49
C ARG A 181 3.41 3.12 -4.76
N LEU A 182 4.07 2.79 -5.86
CA LEU A 182 5.11 3.62 -6.48
C LEU A 182 4.49 4.38 -7.64
N GLU A 183 4.79 5.67 -7.72
CA GLU A 183 4.46 6.54 -8.85
C GLU A 183 5.77 7.08 -9.40
N VAL A 184 6.14 6.69 -10.61
CA VAL A 184 7.44 7.03 -11.21
C VAL A 184 7.20 7.67 -12.57
N LEU A 185 7.71 8.89 -12.77
CA LEU A 185 7.69 9.54 -14.08
C LEU A 185 8.75 8.89 -14.97
N LEU A 186 8.31 8.38 -16.11
CA LEU A 186 9.16 7.86 -17.18
C LEU A 186 9.23 8.90 -18.29
N ALA A 187 10.37 9.02 -18.94
CA ALA A 187 10.53 9.86 -20.13
C ALA A 187 11.41 9.14 -21.16
N VAL A 188 11.04 9.23 -22.43
CA VAL A 188 11.85 8.75 -23.55
C VAL A 188 12.86 9.82 -23.90
N GLU A 189 14.14 9.56 -23.66
CA GLU A 189 15.21 10.42 -24.17
C GLU A 189 15.32 10.28 -25.69
N ARG A 190 14.92 11.33 -26.43
CA ARG A 190 15.26 11.44 -27.85
C ARG A 190 16.73 11.87 -27.94
N GLY A 191 17.60 10.94 -28.33
CA GLY A 191 18.98 11.27 -28.69
C GLY A 191 19.02 12.42 -29.67
N ALA A 192 19.78 13.47 -29.33
CA ALA A 192 19.98 14.68 -30.11
C ALA A 192 20.62 14.42 -31.49
#